data_AF-A0A9E1SQN1-F1
#
_entry.id   AF-A0A9E1SQN1-F1
#
_cell.length_a   1.000
_cell.length_b   1.000
_cell.length_c   1.000
_cell.angle_alpha   90.00
_cell.angle_beta   90.00
_cell.angle_gamma   90.00
#
_symmetry.space_group_name_H-M   'P 1'
#
loop_
_entity.id
_entity.type
_entity.pdbx_description
1 polymer ?
#
loop_
_entity_poly.entity_id
_entity_poly.type
_entity_poly.pdbx_seq_one_letter_code
_entity_poly.pdbx_strand_id
1 'polypeptide(L)'
;MGIDTEIGNGADIDVVRQRTLKNAMSCTGVGLHGGQPVTLNLKPADANTGIVFHRTDVIDEDAIIPARWDHVVDTRLCTVLGNESGVTIGTVEHLMAALAGCGIDNAEIEVDGPEVPIMD
;
A
#
# COMPACT_ATOMS: atom_id res chain seq x y z
N MET A 1 -27.37 -10.96 53.32
CA MET A 1 -27.40 -12.22 52.57
C MET A 1 -28.17 -11.92 51.29
N GLY A 2 -27.54 -11.48 50.21
CA GLY A 2 -26.40 -12.11 49.56
C GLY A 2 -26.95 -13.12 48.55
N ILE A 3 -27.19 -12.67 47.33
CA ILE A 3 -26.84 -13.36 46.08
C ILE A 3 -26.89 -12.32 44.96
N ASP A 4 -25.72 -11.77 44.70
CA ASP A 4 -25.41 -10.99 43.52
C ASP A 4 -25.43 -11.97 42.35
N THR A 5 -26.42 -11.85 41.46
CA THR A 5 -26.38 -12.57 40.18
C THR A 5 -25.75 -11.62 39.18
N GLU A 6 -24.43 -11.71 39.06
CA GLU A 6 -23.64 -11.05 38.02
C GLU A 6 -24.18 -11.44 36.64
N ILE A 7 -24.84 -10.48 35.99
CA ILE A 7 -25.09 -10.55 34.56
C ILE A 7 -23.75 -10.23 33.91
N GLY A 8 -23.02 -11.27 33.48
CA GLY A 8 -21.72 -11.14 32.82
C GLY A 8 -21.79 -10.13 31.68
N ASN A 9 -21.10 -9.01 31.85
CA ASN A 9 -21.08 -7.91 30.91
C ASN A 9 -20.09 -8.23 29.78
N GLY A 10 -20.58 -8.18 28.53
CA GLY A 10 -19.79 -8.03 27.31
C GLY A 10 -18.88 -9.20 26.96
N ALA A 11 -19.27 -10.00 25.97
CA ALA A 11 -18.27 -10.66 25.14
C ALA A 11 -17.33 -9.56 24.61
N ASP A 12 -16.04 -9.65 24.90
CA ASP A 12 -15.01 -8.85 24.25
C ASP A 12 -15.16 -9.07 22.74
N ILE A 13 -15.84 -8.13 22.08
CA ILE A 13 -15.76 -7.98 20.64
C ILE A 13 -14.30 -7.63 20.36
N ASP A 14 -13.53 -8.62 19.91
CA ASP A 14 -12.17 -8.39 19.46
C ASP A 14 -12.23 -7.53 18.19
N VAL A 15 -12.25 -6.20 18.40
CA VAL A 15 -12.33 -5.23 17.31
C VAL A 15 -10.95 -5.18 16.65
N VAL A 16 -10.82 -5.90 15.54
CA VAL A 16 -9.66 -5.78 14.66
C VAL A 16 -9.62 -4.36 14.10
N ARG A 17 -8.62 -3.59 14.52
CA ARG A 17 -8.40 -2.20 14.06
C ARG A 17 -7.57 -2.21 12.79
N GLN A 18 -7.88 -1.26 11.90
CA GLN A 18 -7.02 -0.97 10.76
C GLN A 18 -5.62 -0.55 11.22
N ARG A 19 -4.62 -0.89 10.43
CA ARG A 19 -3.21 -0.62 10.69
C ARG A 19 -2.61 0.22 9.58
N THR A 20 -1.66 1.04 9.99
CA THR A 20 -0.85 1.92 9.14
C THR A 20 0.59 1.88 9.66
N LEU A 21 1.52 2.46 8.92
CA LEU A 21 2.90 2.55 9.36
C LEU A 21 3.02 3.44 10.59
N LYS A 22 3.94 3.10 11.51
CA LYS A 22 4.19 3.96 12.68
C LYS A 22 4.96 5.23 12.31
N ASN A 23 5.92 5.09 11.40
CA ASN A 23 6.76 6.17 10.90
C ASN A 23 6.95 5.98 9.40
N ALA A 24 7.26 7.05 8.69
CA ALA A 24 7.69 6.96 7.31
C ALA A 24 9.04 6.24 7.19
N MET A 25 9.25 5.54 6.08
CA MET A 25 10.54 4.93 5.71
C MET A 25 10.82 5.13 4.23
N SER A 26 12.10 5.14 3.86
CA SER A 26 12.56 5.32 2.48
C SER A 26 13.56 4.22 2.13
N CYS A 27 13.52 3.75 0.89
CA CYS A 27 14.53 2.87 0.32
C CYS A 27 14.83 3.27 -1.12
N THR A 28 16.08 3.10 -1.53
CA THR A 28 16.50 3.26 -2.92
C THR A 28 16.94 1.90 -3.45
N GLY A 29 16.52 1.57 -4.67
CA GLY A 29 16.89 0.36 -5.36
C GLY A 29 16.93 0.58 -6.87
N VAL A 30 16.85 -0.51 -7.63
CA VAL A 30 16.83 -0.49 -9.09
C VAL A 30 15.53 -1.14 -9.56
N GLY A 31 14.89 -0.55 -10.57
CA GLY A 31 13.71 -1.14 -11.22
C GLY A 31 14.08 -2.41 -11.99
N LEU A 32 13.25 -3.46 -11.87
CA LEU A 32 13.52 -4.77 -12.49
C LEU A 32 13.60 -4.70 -14.02
N HIS A 33 12.67 -3.99 -14.66
CA HIS A 33 12.53 -4.00 -16.11
C HIS A 33 13.26 -2.82 -16.76
N GLY A 34 13.26 -1.66 -16.11
CA GLY A 34 13.88 -0.43 -16.61
C GLY A 34 15.36 -0.29 -16.26
N GLY A 35 15.84 -0.99 -15.23
CA GLY A 35 17.22 -0.91 -14.75
C GLY A 35 17.61 0.48 -14.21
N GLN A 36 16.63 1.37 -13.98
CA GLN A 36 16.87 2.73 -13.49
C GLN A 36 16.84 2.76 -11.95
N PRO A 37 17.63 3.65 -11.31
CA PRO A 37 17.48 3.92 -9.89
C PRO A 37 16.07 4.42 -9.57
N VAL A 38 15.50 3.91 -8.49
CA VAL A 38 14.18 4.31 -7.99
C VAL A 38 14.25 4.48 -6.47
N THR A 39 13.69 5.57 -5.97
CA THR A 39 13.41 5.85 -4.56
C THR A 39 11.95 5.57 -4.28
N LEU A 40 11.71 4.78 -3.24
CA LEU A 40 10.39 4.46 -2.73
C LEU A 40 10.26 4.98 -1.29
N ASN A 41 9.20 5.75 -1.01
CA ASN A 41 8.85 6.19 0.34
C ASN A 41 7.53 5.58 0.77
N LEU A 42 7.52 4.92 1.92
CA LEU A 42 6.32 4.38 2.55
C LEU A 42 5.93 5.32 3.69
N LYS A 43 4.70 5.85 3.64
CA LYS A 43 4.18 6.82 4.61
C LYS A 43 2.93 6.28 5.31
N PRO A 44 2.73 6.62 6.60
CA PRO A 44 1.44 6.40 7.25
C PRO A 44 0.33 7.12 6.50
N ALA A 45 -0.82 6.46 6.37
CA ALA A 45 -2.05 7.05 5.86
C ALA A 45 -3.20 6.92 6.87
N ASP A 46 -4.21 7.80 6.72
CA ASP A 46 -5.43 7.82 7.52
C ASP A 46 -6.27 6.56 7.32
N ALA A 47 -7.16 6.27 8.27
CA ALA A 47 -8.06 5.13 8.19
C ALA A 47 -8.99 5.22 6.97
N ASN A 48 -9.20 4.07 6.31
CA ASN A 48 -9.96 3.90 5.07
C ASN A 48 -9.31 4.50 3.81
N THR A 49 -8.06 4.95 3.88
CA THR A 49 -7.29 5.33 2.68
C THR A 49 -7.02 4.12 1.80
N GLY A 50 -6.75 2.97 2.40
CA GLY A 50 -6.20 1.81 1.69
C GLY A 50 -4.73 2.00 1.33
N ILE A 51 -4.23 1.17 0.43
CA ILE A 51 -2.88 1.30 -0.13
C ILE A 51 -2.96 2.12 -1.41
N VAL A 52 -2.19 3.20 -1.50
CA VAL A 52 -2.22 4.13 -2.63
C VAL A 52 -0.81 4.45 -3.09
N PHE A 53 -0.56 4.32 -4.39
CA PHE A 53 0.69 4.73 -5.02
C PHE A 53 0.61 6.18 -5.50
N HIS A 54 1.72 6.90 -5.39
CA HIS A 54 1.89 8.26 -5.88
C HIS A 54 3.20 8.35 -6.68
N ARG A 55 3.07 8.60 -8.00
CA ARG A 55 4.20 8.78 -8.92
C ARG A 55 4.78 10.19 -8.81
N THR A 56 5.76 10.40 -7.94
CA THR A 56 6.29 11.75 -7.65
C THR A 56 7.05 12.39 -8.80
N ASP A 57 7.41 11.60 -9.82
CA ASP A 57 8.05 12.05 -11.06
C ASP A 57 7.03 12.51 -12.13
N VAL A 58 5.72 12.36 -11.89
CA VAL A 58 4.64 12.81 -12.79
C VAL A 58 4.09 14.16 -12.31
N ILE A 59 4.12 15.17 -13.19
CA ILE A 59 3.78 16.57 -12.83
C ILE A 59 2.46 17.04 -13.47
N ASP A 60 2.16 16.62 -14.70
CA ASP A 60 1.08 17.19 -15.52
C ASP A 60 -0.19 16.30 -15.59
N GLU A 61 -0.18 15.16 -14.92
CA GLU A 61 -1.25 14.16 -14.92
C GLU A 61 -1.60 13.75 -13.49
N ASP A 62 -2.74 13.07 -13.29
CA ASP A 62 -3.05 12.48 -11.98
C ASP A 62 -2.01 11.39 -11.66
N ALA A 63 -1.16 11.65 -10.67
CA ALA A 63 -0.10 10.76 -10.27
C ALA A 63 -0.54 9.68 -9.25
N ILE A 64 -1.82 9.70 -8.84
CA ILE A 64 -2.35 8.82 -7.80
C ILE A 64 -2.95 7.56 -8.43
N ILE A 65 -2.56 6.40 -7.89
CA ILE A 65 -3.04 5.09 -8.34
C ILE A 65 -3.41 4.24 -7.12
N PRO A 66 -4.71 4.03 -6.84
CA PRO A 66 -5.14 3.10 -5.79
C PRO A 66 -4.69 1.66 -6.07
N ALA A 67 -4.16 0.97 -5.06
CA ALA A 67 -3.76 -0.43 -5.18
C ALA A 67 -4.97 -1.37 -5.09
N ARG A 68 -5.82 -1.32 -6.12
CA ARG A 68 -7.05 -2.10 -6.21
C ARG A 68 -7.06 -2.98 -7.45
N TRP A 69 -7.78 -4.10 -7.36
CA TRP A 69 -7.86 -5.08 -8.45
C TRP A 69 -8.48 -4.51 -9.73
N ASP A 70 -9.40 -3.55 -9.62
CA ASP A 70 -10.07 -2.88 -10.73
C ASP A 70 -9.17 -1.86 -11.45
N HIS A 71 -7.98 -1.57 -10.90
CA HIS A 71 -6.95 -0.74 -11.51
C HIS A 71 -5.84 -1.54 -12.21
N VAL A 72 -5.91 -2.88 -12.23
CA VAL A 72 -4.91 -3.72 -12.91
C VAL A 72 -5.09 -3.60 -14.43
N VAL A 73 -4.05 -3.11 -15.13
CA VAL A 73 -4.06 -2.87 -16.58
C VAL A 73 -3.18 -3.82 -17.38
N ASP A 74 -2.19 -4.45 -16.74
CA ASP A 74 -1.34 -5.48 -17.34
C ASP A 74 -0.86 -6.48 -16.27
N THR A 75 -0.58 -7.71 -16.70
CA THR A 75 -0.08 -8.81 -15.87
C THR A 75 1.08 -9.57 -16.53
N ARG A 76 1.55 -9.11 -17.70
CA ARG A 76 2.71 -9.70 -18.36
C ARG A 76 3.98 -9.30 -17.62
N LEU A 77 4.75 -10.30 -17.19
CA LEU A 77 6.00 -10.17 -16.42
C LEU A 77 5.84 -9.67 -14.98
N CYS A 78 4.91 -8.73 -14.73
CA CYS A 78 4.59 -8.24 -13.39
C CYS A 78 3.13 -7.75 -13.29
N THR A 79 2.70 -7.34 -12.10
CA THR A 79 1.41 -6.65 -11.93
C THR A 79 1.58 -5.16 -12.18
N VAL A 80 0.80 -4.62 -13.10
CA VAL A 80 0.79 -3.18 -13.43
C VAL A 80 -0.57 -2.59 -13.09
N LEU A 81 -0.55 -1.53 -12.29
CA LEU A 81 -1.71 -0.72 -11.99
C LEU A 81 -1.72 0.54 -12.88
N GLY A 82 -2.91 1.02 -13.21
CA GLY A 82 -3.10 2.25 -13.96
C GLY A 82 -4.30 3.08 -13.47
N ASN A 83 -4.34 4.34 -13.86
CA ASN A 83 -5.47 5.23 -13.63
C ASN A 83 -6.06 5.77 -14.95
N GLU A 84 -7.14 6.55 -14.85
CA GLU A 84 -7.85 7.10 -16.00
C GLU A 84 -7.03 8.11 -16.81
N SER A 85 -5.99 8.70 -16.21
CA SER A 85 -5.04 9.59 -16.90
C SER A 85 -4.00 8.83 -17.72
N GLY A 86 -3.95 7.50 -17.62
CA GLY A 86 -2.97 6.66 -18.32
C GLY A 86 -1.63 6.51 -17.59
N VAL A 87 -1.50 7.05 -16.38
CA VAL A 87 -0.32 6.86 -15.53
C VAL A 87 -0.33 5.43 -14.98
N THR A 88 0.83 4.78 -15.00
CA THR A 88 0.99 3.40 -14.53
C THR A 88 2.11 3.24 -13.51
N ILE A 89 1.99 2.20 -12.68
CA ILE A 89 3.07 1.72 -11.79
C ILE A 89 3.15 0.19 -11.88
N GLY A 90 4.35 -0.32 -12.17
CA GLY A 90 4.62 -1.75 -12.31
C GLY A 90 5.31 -2.38 -11.11
N THR A 91 5.39 -3.72 -11.13
CA THR A 91 6.16 -4.52 -10.16
C THR A 91 5.65 -4.36 -8.72
N VAL A 92 4.34 -4.13 -8.54
CA VAL A 92 3.75 -3.83 -7.22
C VAL A 92 3.59 -5.07 -6.33
N GLU A 93 3.60 -6.27 -6.90
CA GLU A 93 3.18 -7.53 -6.26
C GLU A 93 3.97 -7.89 -5.00
N HIS A 94 5.30 -7.75 -5.00
CA HIS A 94 6.13 -8.12 -3.84
C HIS A 94 5.92 -7.15 -2.67
N LEU A 95 5.83 -5.85 -2.95
CA LEU A 95 5.53 -4.85 -1.93
C LEU A 95 4.13 -5.07 -1.34
N MET A 96 3.14 -5.31 -2.20
CA MET A 96 1.78 -5.61 -1.76
C MET A 96 1.73 -6.88 -0.90
N ALA A 97 2.47 -7.93 -1.27
CA ALA A 97 2.58 -9.16 -0.46
C ALA A 97 3.22 -8.89 0.91
N ALA A 98 4.26 -8.07 0.98
CA ALA A 98 4.91 -7.70 2.24
C ALA A 98 3.98 -6.88 3.15
N LEU A 99 3.26 -5.88 2.59
CA LEU A 99 2.28 -5.09 3.33
C LEU A 99 1.15 -5.96 3.88
N ALA A 100 0.62 -6.86 3.05
CA ALA A 100 -0.41 -7.82 3.46
C ALA A 100 0.11 -8.78 4.56
N GLY A 101 1.33 -9.29 4.43
CA GLY A 101 1.97 -10.14 5.43
C GLY A 101 2.18 -9.44 6.78
N CYS A 102 2.41 -8.13 6.76
CA CYS A 102 2.49 -7.28 7.96
C CYS A 102 1.13 -6.81 8.48
N GLY A 103 0.04 -7.08 7.75
CA GLY A 103 -1.31 -6.62 8.06
C GLY A 103 -1.45 -5.10 8.00
N ILE A 104 -0.78 -4.42 7.06
CA ILE A 104 -0.94 -2.99 6.82
C ILE A 104 -2.16 -2.76 5.93
N ASP A 105 -3.14 -2.01 6.43
CA ASP A 105 -4.37 -1.68 5.70
C ASP A 105 -4.27 -0.35 4.95
N ASN A 106 -3.55 0.62 5.51
CA ASN A 106 -3.44 1.97 4.98
C ASN A 106 -1.97 2.39 4.84
N ALA A 107 -1.58 2.85 3.66
CA ALA A 107 -0.27 3.44 3.40
C ALA A 107 -0.29 4.28 2.13
N GLU A 108 0.45 5.37 2.14
CA GLU A 108 0.80 6.13 0.94
C GLU A 108 2.21 5.73 0.49
N ILE A 109 2.35 5.35 -0.76
CA ILE A 109 3.57 4.82 -1.35
C ILE A 109 4.02 5.76 -2.46
N GLU A 110 5.03 6.57 -2.18
CA GLU A 110 5.63 7.44 -3.20
C GLU A 110 6.74 6.69 -3.95
N VAL A 111 6.76 6.84 -5.26
CA VAL A 111 7.78 6.25 -6.14
C VAL A 111 8.18 7.28 -7.20
N ASP A 112 9.47 7.51 -7.38
CA ASP A 112 10.04 8.46 -8.36
C ASP A 112 10.36 7.80 -9.72
N GLY A 113 9.61 6.75 -10.08
CA GLY A 113 9.79 6.01 -11.32
C GLY A 113 8.62 5.07 -11.63
N PRO A 114 8.61 4.45 -12.83
CA PRO A 114 7.47 3.72 -13.35
C PRO A 114 7.26 2.33 -12.74
N GLU A 115 8.13 1.88 -11.84
CA GLU A 115 8.03 0.59 -11.18
C GLU A 115 8.59 0.65 -9.75
N VAL A 116 8.07 -0.22 -8.88
CA VAL A 116 8.64 -0.46 -7.54
C VAL A 116 10.03 -1.11 -7.70
N PRO A 117 11.04 -0.71 -6.89
CA PRO A 117 12.38 -1.32 -6.96
C PRO A 117 12.33 -2.81 -6.62
N ILE A 118 13.12 -3.63 -7.34
CA ILE A 118 13.14 -5.09 -7.13
C ILE A 118 13.78 -5.49 -5.80
N MET A 119 14.68 -4.64 -5.32
CA MET A 119 15.52 -4.84 -4.14
C MET A 119 16.54 -6.00 -4.30
N ASP A 120 16.12 -7.26 -4.11
CA ASP A 120 16.99 -8.46 -4.17
C ASP A 120 16.83 -9.23 -5.50
#